data_AF-A0A482VM58-F1
#
_entry.id   AF-A0A482VM58-F1
#
_cell.length_a   1.000
_cell.length_b   1.000
_cell.length_c   1.000
_cell.angle_alpha   90.00
_cell.angle_beta   90.00
_cell.angle_gamma   90.00
#
_symmetry.space_group_name_H-M   'P 1'
#
loop_
_entity.id
_entity.type
_entity.pdbx_description
1 polymer ?
#
loop_
_entity_poly.entity_id
_entity_poly.type
_entity_poly.pdbx_seq_one_letter_code
_entity_poly.pdbx_strand_id
1 'polypeptide(L)'
;IGAWNNILEAITHLSTATNAFVIAFTSDFVARQIYRYKHGNSLEGYIKSTLSIYDMKDSGTVTNQIVDIGKGNSTLCYYRALRYPPDHPKKYQLTPQYWYEVGI
;
A
#
# COMPACT_ATOMS: atom_id res chain seq x y z
N ILE A 1 -46.42 -0.83 4.94
CA ILE A 1 -45.12 -1.29 4.38
C ILE A 1 -44.39 -0.22 3.54
N GLY A 2 -45.02 0.90 3.15
CA GLY A 2 -44.43 1.87 2.20
C GLY A 2 -43.14 2.57 2.64
N ALA A 3 -43.00 2.97 3.91
CA ALA A 3 -41.79 3.66 4.39
C ALA A 3 -40.53 2.75 4.38
N TRP A 4 -40.71 1.44 4.57
CA TRP A 4 -39.61 0.47 4.57
C TRP A 4 -39.03 0.23 3.16
N ASN A 5 -39.84 0.34 2.10
CA ASN A 5 -39.33 0.19 0.74
C ASN A 5 -38.28 1.25 0.38
N ASN A 6 -38.55 2.51 0.69
CA ASN A 6 -37.61 3.61 0.40
C ASN A 6 -36.29 3.43 1.17
N ILE A 7 -36.35 2.91 2.40
CA ILE A 7 -35.16 2.63 3.22
C ILE A 7 -34.36 1.48 2.61
N LEU A 8 -35.02 0.39 2.22
CA LEU A 8 -34.36 -0.77 1.61
C LEU A 8 -33.72 -0.43 0.25
N GLU A 9 -34.37 0.41 -0.54
CA GLU A 9 -33.83 0.91 -1.80
C GLU A 9 -32.55 1.74 -1.58
N ALA A 10 -32.58 2.69 -0.63
CA ALA A 10 -31.41 3.48 -0.27
C ALA A 10 -30.23 2.61 0.24
N ILE A 11 -30.52 1.61 1.09
CA ILE A 11 -29.51 0.66 1.59
C ILE A 11 -28.93 -0.16 0.44
N THR A 12 -29.74 -0.57 -0.54
CA THR A 12 -29.27 -1.35 -1.69
C THR A 12 -28.24 -0.57 -2.51
N HIS A 13 -28.51 0.70 -2.80
CA HIS A 13 -27.58 1.56 -3.50
C HIS A 13 -26.30 1.84 -2.68
N LEU A 14 -26.45 2.17 -1.40
CA LEU A 14 -25.31 2.43 -0.52
C LEU A 14 -24.42 1.20 -0.34
N SER A 15 -25.02 0.03 -0.17
CA SER A 15 -24.32 -1.25 -0.04
C SER A 15 -23.50 -1.56 -1.30
N THR A 16 -24.10 -1.37 -2.48
CA THR A 16 -23.42 -1.58 -3.76
C THR A 16 -22.20 -0.66 -3.89
N ALA A 17 -22.35 0.63 -3.59
CA ALA A 17 -21.25 1.59 -3.61
C ALA A 17 -20.16 1.24 -2.59
N THR A 18 -20.53 0.86 -1.37
CA THR A 18 -19.60 0.46 -0.31
C THR A 18 -18.79 -0.76 -0.72
N ASN A 19 -19.42 -1.78 -1.29
CA ASN A 19 -18.73 -2.97 -1.77
C ASN A 19 -17.73 -2.65 -2.88
N ALA A 20 -18.07 -1.74 -3.81
CA ALA A 20 -17.13 -1.28 -4.82
C ALA A 20 -15.90 -0.58 -4.21
N PHE A 21 -16.10 0.29 -3.21
CA PHE A 21 -15.00 0.95 -2.50
C PHE A 21 -14.13 -0.01 -1.69
N VAL A 22 -14.73 -1.02 -1.06
CA VAL A 22 -13.98 -2.07 -0.35
C VAL A 22 -13.05 -2.79 -1.32
N ILE A 23 -13.55 -3.19 -2.49
CA ILE A 23 -12.75 -3.85 -3.52
C ILE A 23 -11.65 -2.91 -4.04
N ALA A 24 -11.96 -1.65 -4.30
CA ALA A 24 -11.01 -0.70 -4.88
C ALA A 24 -9.89 -0.27 -3.90
N PHE A 25 -10.23 0.11 -2.67
CA PHE A 25 -9.29 0.81 -1.78
C PHE A 25 -8.79 -0.01 -0.59
N THR A 26 -9.59 -0.92 -0.06
CA THR A 26 -9.18 -1.71 1.12
C THR A 26 -8.54 -3.04 0.73
N SER A 27 -8.89 -3.56 -0.44
CA SER A 27 -8.39 -4.84 -0.93
C SER A 27 -7.16 -4.65 -1.83
N ASP A 28 -6.26 -5.63 -1.81
CA ASP A 28 -5.12 -5.70 -2.74
C ASP A 28 -5.53 -6.23 -4.14
N PHE A 29 -6.81 -6.18 -4.50
CA PHE A 29 -7.28 -6.71 -5.79
C PHE A 29 -6.74 -5.89 -6.97
N VAL A 30 -6.95 -4.57 -6.95
CA VAL A 30 -6.55 -3.66 -8.03
C VAL A 30 -5.02 -3.65 -8.18
N ALA A 31 -4.28 -3.47 -7.09
CA ALA A 31 -2.82 -3.43 -7.09
C ALA A 31 -2.20 -4.73 -7.64
N ARG A 32 -2.71 -5.91 -7.24
CA ARG A 32 -2.26 -7.20 -7.78
C ARG A 32 -2.56 -7.35 -9.26
N GLN A 33 -3.72 -6.88 -9.71
CA GLN A 33 -4.08 -6.96 -11.11
C GLN A 33 -3.19 -6.05 -11.99
N ILE A 34 -2.89 -4.83 -11.52
CA ILE A 34 -1.93 -3.94 -12.16
C ILE A 34 -0.54 -4.59 -12.24
N TYR A 35 -0.08 -5.19 -11.14
CA TYR A 35 1.23 -5.86 -11.11
C TYR A 35 1.30 -7.00 -12.12
N ARG A 36 0.29 -7.86 -12.17
CA ARG A 36 0.18 -8.97 -13.12
C ARG A 36 0.20 -8.49 -14.56
N TYR A 37 -0.53 -7.42 -14.87
CA TYR A 37 -0.53 -6.82 -16.20
C TYR A 37 0.87 -6.36 -16.62
N LYS A 38 1.66 -5.81 -15.69
CA LYS A 38 3.04 -5.33 -15.95
C LYS A 38 4.10 -6.44 -15.98
N HIS A 39 3.90 -7.53 -15.24
CA HIS A 39 4.91 -8.57 -15.01
C HIS A 39 4.50 -9.94 -15.59
N GLY A 40 3.88 -9.95 -16.77
CA GLY A 40 3.61 -11.18 -17.52
C GLY A 40 2.65 -12.15 -16.82
N ASN A 41 1.62 -11.62 -16.15
CA ASN A 41 0.62 -12.34 -15.36
C ASN A 41 1.14 -13.10 -14.13
N SER A 42 2.43 -12.95 -13.80
CA SER A 42 3.04 -13.49 -12.57
C SER A 42 2.88 -12.52 -11.39
N LEU A 43 2.83 -13.07 -10.19
CA LEU A 43 2.87 -12.32 -8.92
C LEU A 43 4.24 -12.46 -8.23
N GLU A 44 5.20 -13.11 -8.89
CA GLU A 44 6.55 -13.23 -8.39
C GLU A 44 7.17 -11.84 -8.20
N GLY A 45 7.67 -11.56 -7.00
CA GLY A 45 8.22 -10.24 -6.65
C GLY A 45 7.20 -9.20 -6.20
N TYR A 46 5.88 -9.48 -6.23
CA TYR A 46 4.84 -8.51 -5.85
C TYR A 46 5.08 -7.91 -4.46
N ILE A 47 5.30 -8.75 -3.45
CA ILE A 47 5.56 -8.27 -2.07
C ILE A 47 6.77 -7.34 -2.02
N LYS A 48 7.88 -7.69 -2.68
CA LYS A 48 9.08 -6.86 -2.73
C LYS A 48 8.80 -5.51 -3.42
N SER A 49 7.94 -5.47 -4.43
CA SER A 49 7.55 -4.23 -5.11
C SER A 49 6.65 -3.31 -4.28
N THR A 50 5.87 -3.88 -3.34
CA THR A 50 4.98 -3.12 -2.45
C THR A 50 5.66 -2.58 -1.18
N LEU A 51 6.93 -2.93 -0.97
CA LEU A 51 7.70 -2.54 0.19
C LEU A 51 8.67 -1.41 -0.16
N SER A 52 8.69 -0.39 0.68
CA SER A 52 9.70 0.67 0.66
C SER A 52 10.75 0.43 1.74
N ILE A 53 11.97 0.86 1.47
CA ILE A 53 13.11 0.76 2.39
C ILE A 53 13.25 2.09 3.16
N TYR A 54 13.44 1.98 4.46
CA TYR A 54 13.77 3.09 5.35
C TYR A 54 15.11 2.82 6.05
N ASP A 55 16.04 3.77 6.01
CA ASP A 55 17.26 3.70 6.82
C ASP A 55 17.00 4.36 8.18
N MET A 56 17.11 3.59 9.26
CA MET A 56 16.91 4.07 10.63
C MET A 56 17.89 5.18 11.00
N LYS A 57 19.06 5.27 10.35
CA LYS A 57 20.02 6.35 10.56
C LYS A 57 19.46 7.72 10.18
N ASP A 58 18.55 7.79 9.19
CA ASP A 58 17.93 9.04 8.74
C ASP A 58 16.91 9.59 9.75
N SER A 59 16.52 8.82 10.77
CA SER A 59 15.57 9.26 11.80
C SER A 59 16.13 10.37 12.70
N GLY A 60 17.46 10.55 12.76
CA GLY A 60 18.14 11.52 13.63
C GLY A 60 18.03 11.21 15.14
N THR A 61 17.06 10.37 15.53
CA THR A 61 16.80 9.91 16.90
C THR A 61 17.63 8.68 17.29
N VAL A 62 18.70 8.38 16.55
CA VAL A 62 19.61 7.28 16.89
C VAL A 62 20.60 7.77 17.95
N THR A 63 20.12 7.84 19.20
CA THR A 63 20.97 7.40 20.31
C THR A 63 21.25 5.92 20.09
N ASN A 64 22.37 5.42 20.60
CA ASN A 64 22.86 4.04 20.42
C ASN A 64 21.95 2.94 21.02
N GLN A 65 20.63 3.07 20.98
CA GLN A 65 19.73 1.94 21.08
C GLN A 65 19.73 1.25 19.73
N ILE A 66 20.65 0.30 19.61
CA ILE A 66 20.48 -0.88 18.79
C ILE A 66 19.11 -1.44 19.19
N VAL A 67 18.06 -1.08 18.46
CA VAL A 67 16.77 -1.72 18.61
C VAL A 67 17.04 -3.15 18.15
N ASP A 68 17.14 -4.06 19.10
CA ASP A 68 17.32 -5.49 18.88
C ASP A 68 16.01 -6.03 18.28
N ILE A 69 15.74 -5.64 17.03
CA ILE A 69 14.68 -6.16 16.21
C ILE A 69 15.19 -7.53 15.76
N GLY A 70 14.96 -8.53 16.62
CA GLY A 70 15.48 -9.88 16.56
C GLY A 70 16.11 -10.31 15.24
N LYS A 71 17.43 -10.57 15.29
CA LYS A 71 18.30 -11.11 14.24
C LYS A 71 18.86 -10.12 13.20
N GLY A 72 19.55 -9.09 13.66
CA GLY A 72 20.70 -8.55 12.92
C GLY A 72 20.92 -7.05 13.09
N ASN A 73 22.18 -6.61 12.89
CA ASN A 73 22.60 -5.22 12.82
C ASN A 73 22.07 -4.51 11.54
N SER A 74 20.84 -4.81 11.12
CA SER A 74 20.22 -4.21 9.94
C SER A 74 19.67 -2.85 10.31
N THR A 75 20.29 -1.80 9.77
CA THR A 75 19.80 -0.42 9.89
C THR A 75 18.66 -0.12 8.92
N LEU A 76 18.36 -1.07 8.01
CA LEU A 76 17.31 -0.97 7.01
C LEU A 76 16.03 -1.69 7.45
N CYS A 77 14.91 -0.97 7.40
CA CYS A 77 13.57 -1.49 7.66
C CYS A 77 12.72 -1.44 6.39
N TYR A 78 11.83 -2.41 6.23
CA TYR A 78 10.85 -2.45 5.15
C TYR A 78 9.47 -2.08 5.69
N TYR A 79 8.76 -1.20 4.99
CA TYR A 79 7.40 -0.82 5.34
C TYR A 79 6.54 -0.75 4.08
N ARG A 80 5.23 -0.92 4.25
CA ARG A 80 4.29 -0.90 3.13
C ARG A 80 4.11 0.54 2.64
N ALA A 81 4.76 0.87 1.52
CA ALA A 81 4.64 2.13 0.82
C ALA A 81 5.26 2.04 -0.58
N LEU A 82 4.94 3.02 -1.42
CA LEU A 82 5.53 3.20 -2.74
C LEU A 82 6.37 4.48 -2.76
N ARG A 83 7.53 4.41 -2.11
CA ARG A 83 8.47 5.53 -1.96
C ARG A 83 9.86 5.12 -2.44
N TYR A 84 10.64 6.13 -2.83
CA TYR A 84 12.03 5.89 -3.23
C TYR A 84 12.91 5.46 -2.06
N PRO A 85 13.89 4.56 -2.29
CA PRO A 85 14.83 4.10 -1.29
C PRO A 85 15.78 5.21 -0.82
N PRO A 86 16.53 5.01 0.29
CA PRO A 86 17.50 5.97 0.82
C PRO A 86 18.61 6.35 -0.17
N ASP A 87 18.98 5.45 -1.09
CA ASP A 87 20.04 5.65 -2.09
C ASP A 87 19.60 6.48 -3.31
N HIS A 88 18.31 6.82 -3.41
CA HIS A 88 17.78 7.54 -4.56
C HIS A 88 17.85 9.06 -4.35
N PRO A 89 18.12 9.89 -5.39
CA PRO A 89 18.17 11.36 -5.26
C PRO A 89 16.87 11.98 -4.73
N LYS A 90 15.73 11.32 -4.95
CA LYS A 90 14.41 11.71 -4.41
C LYS A 90 14.02 10.87 -3.19
N LYS A 91 14.95 10.65 -2.25
CA LYS A 91 14.75 9.77 -1.08
C LYS A 91 13.43 10.02 -0.37
N TYR A 92 12.72 8.94 -0.03
CA TYR A 92 11.45 8.94 0.70
C TYR A 92 10.26 9.68 0.07
N GLN A 93 10.42 10.22 -1.14
CA GLN A 93 9.32 10.79 -1.90
C GLN A 93 8.48 9.69 -2.55
N LEU A 94 7.22 10.01 -2.87
CA LEU A 94 6.30 9.10 -3.55
C LEU A 94 6.80 8.78 -4.96
N THR A 95 6.70 7.52 -5.35
CA THR A 95 7.04 7.09 -6.72
C THR A 95 5.87 7.37 -7.67
N PRO A 96 6.11 7.46 -8.99
CA PRO A 96 5.04 7.54 -9.98
C PRO A 96 4.07 6.34 -9.91
N GLN A 97 4.54 5.18 -9.45
CA GLN A 97 3.69 4.00 -9.26
C GLN A 97 2.58 4.25 -8.22
N TYR A 98 2.88 4.99 -7.15
CA TYR A 98 1.86 5.39 -6.18
C TYR A 98 0.70 6.13 -6.84
N TRP A 99 1.02 7.14 -7.65
CA TRP A 99 0.01 7.95 -8.34
C TRP A 99 -0.76 7.14 -9.38
N TYR A 100 -0.11 6.20 -10.05
CA TYR A 100 -0.76 5.29 -10.99
C TYR A 100 -1.77 4.37 -10.28
N GLU A 101 -1.44 3.85 -9.10
CA GLU A 101 -2.34 2.96 -8.34
C GLU A 101 -3.54 3.71 -7.74
N VAL A 102 -3.37 4.97 -7.32
CA VAL A 102 -4.46 5.80 -6.79
C VAL A 102 -5.31 6.44 -7.90
N GLY A 103 -4.73 6.67 -9.07
CA GLY A 103 -5.40 7.33 -10.20
C GLY A 103 -6.25 6.41 -11.08
N ILE A 104 -6.20 5.10 -10.87
CA ILE A 104 -7.07 4.09 -11.48
C ILE A 104 -8.31 3.88 -10.61
#